data_AF-A0A918WMC9-F1
#
_entry.id   AF-A0A918WMC9-F1
#
_cell.length_a   1.000
_cell.length_b   1.000
_cell.length_c   1.000
_cell.angle_alpha   90.00
_cell.angle_beta   90.00
_cell.angle_gamma   90.00
#
_symmetry.space_group_name_H-M   'P 1'
#
loop_
_entity.id
_entity.type
_entity.pdbx_description
1 polymer ?
#
loop_
_entity_poly.entity_id
_entity_poly.type
_entity_poly.pdbx_seq_one_letter_code
_entity_poly.pdbx_strand_id
1 'polypeptide(L)'
;MVNHAQVDRGRQAREHFERTDVFAPAVRRVEHSIEFLDLVAACHAFTAAAGRVVPGLRDRRLSEDERAVVRQRVAGVRATLDWIENAVETGKVDLDAELARLLRGE
;
A
#
# COMPACT_ATOMS: atom_id res chain seq x y z
N MET A 1 17.93 15.84 -5.72
CA MET A 1 17.23 16.86 -4.90
C MET A 1 16.01 16.20 -4.29
N VAL A 2 16.08 15.84 -3.00
CA VAL A 2 15.03 15.06 -2.34
C VAL A 2 13.84 15.99 -2.08
N ASN A 3 12.67 15.64 -2.60
CA ASN A 3 11.49 16.49 -2.58
C ASN A 3 10.92 16.59 -1.16
N HIS A 4 11.02 17.76 -0.53
CA HIS A 4 10.50 18.04 0.83
C HIS A 4 9.03 17.62 1.00
N ALA A 5 8.22 17.67 -0.06
CA ALA A 5 6.83 17.24 -0.01
C ALA A 5 6.65 15.73 0.25
N GLN A 6 7.68 14.90 0.00
CA GLN A 6 7.64 13.47 0.33
C GLN A 6 8.02 13.21 1.79
N VAL A 7 8.95 13.99 2.34
CA VAL A 7 9.35 13.91 3.76
C VAL A 7 8.20 14.33 4.67
N ASP A 8 7.46 15.38 4.29
CA ASP A 8 6.35 15.90 5.10
C ASP A 8 5.13 14.98 5.11
N ARG A 9 4.86 14.25 4.01
CA ARG A 9 3.79 13.24 3.96
C ARG A 9 4.09 12.04 4.84
N GLY A 10 5.34 11.58 4.88
CA GLY A 10 5.77 10.50 5.78
C GLY A 10 5.58 10.86 7.25
N ARG A 11 5.90 12.11 7.62
CA ARG A 11 5.67 12.62 8.99
C ARG A 11 4.19 12.63 9.38
N GLN A 12 3.31 13.15 8.51
CA GLN A 12 1.88 13.21 8.80
C GLN A 12 1.23 11.83 8.91
N ALA A 13 1.70 10.85 8.12
CA ALA A 13 1.20 9.47 8.18
C ALA A 13 1.55 8.79 9.51
N ARG A 14 2.75 9.05 10.07
CA ARG A 14 3.19 8.53 11.37
C ARG A 14 2.36 9.04 12.53
N GLU A 15 2.13 10.36 12.58
CA GLU A 15 1.33 10.97 13.64
C GLU A 15 -0.11 10.45 13.65
N HIS A 16 -0.66 10.13 12.48
CA HIS A 16 -1.99 9.52 12.35
C HIS A 16 -2.01 8.05 12.78
N PHE A 17 -0.97 7.28 12.44
CA PHE A 17 -0.81 5.88 12.85
C PHE A 17 -0.66 5.74 14.37
N GLU A 18 0.23 6.54 14.98
CA GLU A 18 0.46 6.55 16.44
C GLU A 18 -0.80 6.86 17.25
N ARG A 19 -1.72 7.65 16.68
CA ARG A 19 -2.96 8.06 17.35
C ARG A 19 -4.08 7.03 17.25
N THR A 20 -4.06 6.14 16.28
CA THR A 20 -5.24 5.36 15.88
C THR A 20 -5.09 3.85 16.11
N ASP A 21 -3.87 3.33 16.28
CA ASP A 21 -3.62 1.89 16.25
C ASP A 21 -3.59 1.19 17.63
N VAL A 22 -4.26 0.02 17.71
CA VAL A 22 -4.41 -0.83 18.91
C VAL A 22 -3.15 -1.66 19.20
N PHE A 23 -2.21 -1.76 18.25
CA PHE A 23 -0.96 -2.53 18.38
C PHE A 23 0.21 -1.75 19.00
N ALA A 24 -0.01 -0.50 19.43
CA ALA A 24 1.00 0.44 19.93
C ALA A 24 1.97 -0.04 21.03
N PRO A 25 1.64 -0.97 21.97
CA PRO A 25 2.61 -1.38 22.99
C PRO A 25 3.66 -2.39 22.51
N ALA A 26 3.32 -3.30 21.59
CA ALA A 26 4.24 -4.32 21.10
C ALA A 26 5.30 -3.74 20.14
N VAL A 27 4.96 -2.64 19.46
CA VAL A 27 5.79 -1.94 18.48
C VAL A 27 6.90 -1.09 19.14
N ARG A 28 6.78 -0.75 20.44
CA ARG A 28 7.76 0.08 21.16
C ARG A 28 9.14 -0.55 21.38
N ARG A 29 9.31 -1.86 21.11
CA ARG A 29 10.55 -2.61 21.39
C ARG A 29 11.41 -2.94 20.18
N VAL A 30 10.91 -2.65 18.98
CA VAL A 30 11.65 -2.86 17.75
C VAL A 30 11.98 -1.47 17.22
N GLU A 31 13.26 -1.17 17.13
CA GLU A 31 13.77 -0.02 16.37
C GLU A 31 13.34 -0.19 14.91
N HIS A 32 12.11 0.19 14.60
CA HIS A 32 11.61 0.14 13.24
C HIS A 32 12.20 1.34 12.51
N SER A 33 13.10 1.05 11.57
CA SER A 33 13.58 2.03 10.61
C SER A 33 12.39 2.76 9.98
N ILE A 34 12.61 4.03 9.63
CA ILE A 34 11.63 4.94 9.02
C ILE A 34 10.81 4.25 7.92
N GLU A 35 11.46 3.38 7.14
CA GLU A 35 10.90 2.62 6.03
C GLU A 35 9.81 1.61 6.45
N PHE A 36 9.95 0.96 7.61
CA PHE A 36 8.94 -0.01 8.08
C PHE A 36 7.63 0.70 8.44
N LEU A 37 7.71 1.80 9.18
CA LEU A 37 6.53 2.58 9.56
C LEU A 37 5.84 3.15 8.31
N ASP A 38 6.62 3.59 7.33
CA ASP A 38 6.10 4.11 6.07
C ASP A 38 5.38 3.02 5.25
N LEU A 39 5.91 1.79 5.22
CA LEU A 39 5.28 0.65 4.56
C LEU A 39 3.95 0.25 5.24
N VAL A 40 3.93 0.14 6.57
CA VAL A 40 2.70 -0.16 7.33
C VAL A 40 1.64 0.92 7.11
N ALA A 41 2.04 2.19 7.15
CA ALA A 41 1.14 3.31 6.89
C ALA A 41 0.57 3.28 5.46
N ALA A 42 1.37 2.91 4.45
CA ALA A 42 0.90 2.77 3.07
C ALA A 42 -0.17 1.67 2.93
N CYS A 43 0.04 0.51 3.54
CA CYS A 43 -0.94 -0.59 3.56
C CYS A 43 -2.25 -0.17 4.25
N HIS A 44 -2.15 0.53 5.38
CA HIS A 44 -3.33 1.06 6.08
C HIS A 44 -4.09 2.09 5.23
N ALA A 45 -3.38 3.02 4.58
CA ALA A 45 -4.01 4.02 3.72
C ALA A 45 -4.76 3.39 2.53
N PHE A 46 -4.18 2.37 1.90
CA PHE A 46 -4.83 1.62 0.81
C PHE A 46 -6.12 0.95 1.29
N THR A 47 -6.08 0.18 2.39
CA THR A 47 -7.25 -0.54 2.90
C THR A 47 -8.35 0.42 3.36
N ALA A 48 -7.99 1.52 4.03
CA ALA A 48 -8.93 2.57 4.42
C ALA A 48 -9.59 3.28 3.20
N ALA A 49 -8.83 3.53 2.13
CA ALA A 49 -9.39 4.10 0.90
C ALA A 49 -10.37 3.12 0.24
N ALA A 50 -9.98 1.84 0.09
CA ALA A 50 -10.84 0.81 -0.48
C ALA A 50 -12.13 0.61 0.33
N GLY A 51 -12.02 0.54 1.65
CA GLY A 51 -13.18 0.39 2.55
C GLY A 51 -14.18 1.54 2.48
N ARG A 52 -13.74 2.75 2.13
CA ARG A 52 -14.64 3.90 1.90
C ARG A 52 -15.27 3.91 0.49
N VAL A 53 -14.52 3.55 -0.54
CA VAL A 53 -14.96 3.67 -1.95
C VAL A 53 -15.83 2.50 -2.38
N VAL A 54 -15.47 1.26 -2.04
CA VAL A 54 -16.16 0.04 -2.51
C VAL A 54 -17.65 0.02 -2.12
N PRO A 55 -18.05 0.37 -0.88
CA PRO A 55 -19.48 0.45 -0.54
C PRO A 55 -20.25 1.47 -1.38
N GLY A 56 -19.58 2.53 -1.87
CA GLY A 56 -20.19 3.54 -2.76
C GLY A 56 -20.47 3.04 -4.18
N LEU A 57 -19.95 1.86 -4.55
CA LEU A 57 -20.27 1.18 -5.81
C LEU A 57 -21.52 0.30 -5.71
N ARG A 58 -22.15 0.22 -4.53
CA ARG A 58 -23.39 -0.53 -4.32
C ARG A 58 -24.44 -0.10 -5.34
N ASP A 59 -25.22 -1.07 -5.81
CA ASP A 59 -26.32 -0.90 -6.76
C ASP A 59 -25.90 -0.35 -8.15
N ARG A 60 -24.59 -0.20 -8.40
CA ARG A 60 -24.04 0.10 -9.73
C ARG A 60 -23.52 -1.18 -10.38
N ARG A 61 -24.09 -1.54 -11.52
CA ARG A 61 -23.55 -2.61 -12.35
C ARG A 61 -22.48 -2.02 -13.26
N LEU A 62 -21.21 -2.24 -12.93
CA LEU A 62 -20.10 -1.86 -13.79
C LEU A 62 -20.25 -2.50 -15.18
N SER A 63 -19.92 -1.76 -16.23
CA SER A 63 -19.82 -2.27 -17.60
C SER A 63 -18.71 -3.32 -17.72
N GLU A 64 -18.63 -4.00 -18.86
CA GLU A 64 -17.54 -4.96 -19.08
C GLU A 64 -16.18 -4.29 -19.09
N ASP A 65 -16.05 -3.15 -19.77
CA ASP A 65 -14.82 -2.37 -19.85
C ASP A 65 -14.40 -1.85 -18.47
N GLU A 66 -15.35 -1.34 -17.68
CA GLU A 66 -15.07 -0.89 -16.31
C GLU A 66 -14.56 -2.03 -15.43
N ARG A 67 -15.15 -3.23 -15.55
CA ARG A 67 -14.67 -4.42 -14.84
C ARG A 67 -13.29 -4.84 -15.31
N ALA A 68 -13.00 -4.76 -16.61
CA ALA A 68 -11.68 -5.10 -17.14
C ALA A 68 -10.60 -4.16 -16.58
N VAL A 69 -10.86 -2.85 -16.55
CA VAL A 69 -9.96 -1.86 -15.95
C VAL A 69 -9.74 -2.13 -14.46
N VAL A 70 -10.80 -2.36 -13.68
CA VAL A 70 -10.67 -2.67 -12.25
C VAL A 70 -9.88 -3.96 -12.03
N ARG A 71 -10.11 -5.01 -12.82
CA ARG A 71 -9.35 -6.27 -12.72
C ARG A 71 -7.87 -6.09 -12.99
N GLN A 72 -7.51 -5.33 -14.03
CA GLN A 72 -6.11 -5.05 -14.36
C GLN A 72 -5.43 -4.30 -13.21
N ARG A 73 -6.09 -3.29 -12.63
CA ARG A 73 -5.56 -2.55 -11.48
C ARG A 73 -5.42 -3.43 -10.24
N VAL A 74 -6.40 -4.29 -9.97
CA VAL A 74 -6.32 -5.25 -8.86
C VAL A 74 -5.17 -6.23 -9.05
N ALA A 75 -4.90 -6.69 -10.28
CA ALA A 75 -3.77 -7.57 -10.58
C ALA A 75 -2.42 -6.91 -10.24
N GLY A 76 -2.23 -5.65 -10.63
CA GLY A 76 -1.02 -4.90 -10.27
C GLY A 76 -0.86 -4.69 -8.75
N VAL A 77 -1.97 -4.42 -8.05
CA VAL A 77 -1.95 -4.32 -6.57
C VAL A 77 -1.55 -5.65 -5.94
N ARG A 78 -2.13 -6.78 -6.39
CA ARG A 78 -1.76 -8.12 -5.88
C ARG A 78 -0.28 -8.42 -6.06
N ALA A 79 0.24 -8.22 -7.27
CA ALA A 79 1.65 -8.43 -7.54
C ALA A 79 2.55 -7.55 -6.66
N THR A 80 2.13 -6.31 -6.36
CA THR A 80 2.85 -5.43 -5.42
C THR A 80 2.85 -5.98 -4.00
N LEU A 81 1.71 -6.53 -3.55
CA LEU A 81 1.60 -7.16 -2.23
C LEU A 81 2.49 -8.42 -2.15
N ASP A 82 2.48 -9.26 -3.18
CA ASP A 82 3.34 -10.45 -3.25
C ASP A 82 4.84 -10.07 -3.15
N TRP A 83 5.23 -8.98 -3.80
CA TRP A 83 6.61 -8.46 -3.69
C TRP A 83 6.92 -7.88 -2.31
N ILE A 84 5.97 -7.19 -1.67
CA ILE A 84 6.13 -6.72 -0.29
C ILE A 84 6.33 -7.91 0.65
N GLU A 85 5.52 -8.96 0.53
CA GLU A 85 5.65 -10.18 1.34
C GLU A 85 7.02 -10.83 1.15
N ASN A 86 7.44 -11.04 -0.10
CA ASN A 86 8.77 -11.59 -0.40
C ASN A 86 9.91 -10.72 0.17
N ALA A 87 9.82 -9.39 0.02
CA ALA A 87 10.85 -8.47 0.54
C ALA A 87 10.94 -8.51 2.07
N VAL A 88 9.81 -8.62 2.77
CA VAL A 88 9.77 -8.74 4.24
C VAL A 88 10.31 -10.09 4.70
N GLU A 89 9.98 -11.19 4.00
CA GLU A 89 10.42 -12.54 4.35
C GLU A 89 11.91 -12.78 4.07
N THR A 90 12.42 -12.23 2.96
CA THR A 90 13.76 -12.57 2.44
C THR A 90 14.78 -11.45 2.59
N GLY A 91 14.34 -10.21 2.85
CA GLY A 91 15.19 -9.02 2.82
C GLY A 91 15.62 -8.58 1.42
N LYS A 92 15.16 -9.25 0.35
CA LYS A 92 15.50 -8.91 -1.03
C LYS A 92 14.45 -7.96 -1.60
N VAL A 93 14.88 -6.76 -1.98
CA VAL A 93 14.01 -5.70 -2.53
C VAL A 93 14.11 -5.59 -4.06
N ASP A 94 14.64 -6.62 -4.70
CA ASP A 94 14.81 -6.65 -6.15
C ASP A 94 13.41 -6.62 -6.77
N LEU A 95 13.10 -5.57 -7.52
CA LEU A 95 11.81 -5.45 -8.22
C LEU A 95 11.81 -6.50 -9.35
N ASP A 96 10.98 -7.52 -9.22
CA ASP A 96 10.83 -8.53 -10.28
C ASP A 96 10.42 -7.84 -11.59
N ALA A 97 11.07 -8.20 -12.70
CA ALA A 97 10.75 -7.68 -14.02
C ALA A 97 9.28 -7.93 -14.41
N GLU A 98 8.68 -9.01 -13.89
CA GLU A 98 7.27 -9.33 -14.05
C GLU A 98 6.36 -8.34 -13.29
N LEU A 99 6.69 -8.03 -12.03
CA LEU A 99 6.00 -6.98 -11.27
C LEU A 99 6.15 -5.61 -11.95
N ALA A 100 7.34 -5.29 -12.45
CA ALA A 100 7.60 -4.04 -13.13
C ALA A 100 6.72 -3.88 -14.39
N ARG A 101 6.49 -4.97 -15.15
CA ARG A 101 5.56 -4.98 -16.29
C ARG A 101 4.11 -4.82 -15.85
N LEU A 102 3.68 -5.57 -14.83
CA LEU A 102 2.32 -5.49 -14.30
C LEU A 102 1.98 -4.09 -13.77
N LEU A 103 2.93 -3.40 -13.15
CA LEU A 103 2.77 -2.01 -12.69
C LEU A 103 2.70 -1.00 -13.84
N ARG A 104 3.42 -1.23 -14.95
CA ARG A 104 3.36 -0.39 -16.15
C ARG A 104 2.08 -0.61 -16.97
N GLY A 105 1.36 -1.71 -16.73
CA GLY A 105 0.15 -2.04 -17.48
C GLY A 105 0.42 -2.56 -18.89
N GLU A 106 1.62 -3.10 -19.12
CA GLU A 106 2.09 -3.72 -20.37
C GLU A 106 1.85 -5.24 -20.42
#